data_AF-A0AA38U7T6-F1
#
_entry.id   AF-A0AA38U7T6-F1
#
_cell.length_a   1.000
_cell.length_b   1.000
_cell.length_c   1.000
_cell.angle_alpha   90.00
_cell.angle_beta   90.00
_cell.angle_gamma   90.00
#
_symmetry.space_group_name_H-M   'P 1'
#
loop_
_entity.id
_entity.type
_entity.pdbx_description
1 polymer ?
#
loop_
_entity_poly.entity_id
_entity_poly.type
_entity_poly.pdbx_seq_one_letter_code
_entity_poly.pdbx_strand_id
1 'polypeptide(L)'
;MNTKLANLQILSTSVDDVQPIQKFRLFTDPFHAQATDLEFFWGLEKGELDLWSPLNCISVRADVARLFLDWELGLIPSHSVLKTLADTIEENIDSPIDQRRCCFEVLPPGEYEYDLVPLQKDSPCLFIIGDGSQSSQQLDLDLPDYPRVRLNVHPAFAFVHAAYRLYPSVHENRHYYRPMLWLSILCCESASREFRAHPDVWVLRRHVSGQEDDQNSSESDDSEDNPEDDDYPIEDGAIRIHS
;
A
#
# COMPACT_ATOMS: atom_id res chain seq x y z
N MET A 1 -6.40 18.23 24.08
CA MET A 1 -5.39 17.27 24.58
C MET A 1 -5.20 16.25 23.48
N ASN A 2 -3.98 16.05 22.99
CA ASN A 2 -3.71 15.08 21.94
C ASN A 2 -3.77 13.66 22.55
N THR A 3 -4.75 12.85 22.13
CA THR A 3 -4.97 11.51 22.67
C THR A 3 -3.92 10.56 22.13
N LYS A 4 -3.05 10.04 23.00
CA LYS A 4 -2.06 9.04 22.64
C LYS A 4 -2.64 7.63 22.83
N LEU A 5 -2.76 6.89 21.74
CA LEU A 5 -3.19 5.50 21.73
C LEU A 5 -1.98 4.58 21.93
N ALA A 6 -2.13 3.59 22.80
CA ALA A 6 -1.07 2.60 23.05
C ALA A 6 -0.85 1.68 21.84
N ASN A 7 -1.93 1.31 21.15
CA ASN A 7 -1.95 0.58 19.89
C ASN A 7 -3.33 0.74 19.23
N LEU A 8 -3.53 0.18 18.04
CA LEU A 8 -4.83 0.21 17.35
C LEU A 8 -5.77 -0.95 17.70
N GLN A 9 -5.29 -1.99 18.40
CA GLN A 9 -6.08 -3.19 18.74
C GLN A 9 -7.14 -2.92 19.80
N ILE A 10 -7.00 -1.82 20.55
CA ILE A 10 -8.00 -1.34 21.51
C ILE A 10 -9.17 -0.62 20.84
N LEU A 11 -9.10 -0.32 19.54
CA LEU A 11 -10.17 0.39 18.84
C LEU A 11 -11.26 -0.57 18.37
N SER A 12 -12.51 -0.12 18.42
CA SER A 12 -13.68 -0.80 17.84
C SER A 12 -14.72 0.22 17.38
N THR A 13 -15.55 -0.14 16.42
CA THR A 13 -16.75 0.63 16.03
C THR A 13 -17.97 0.29 16.88
N SER A 14 -17.86 -0.73 17.77
CA SER A 14 -18.94 -1.18 18.65
C SER A 14 -18.42 -1.43 20.06
N VAL A 15 -19.21 -1.07 21.07
CA VAL A 15 -18.90 -1.40 22.48
C VAL A 15 -19.45 -2.78 22.85
N ASP A 16 -20.55 -3.20 22.23
CA ASP A 16 -21.29 -4.41 22.59
C ASP A 16 -20.86 -5.65 21.78
N ASP A 17 -20.33 -5.44 20.56
CA ASP A 17 -19.95 -6.50 19.63
C ASP A 17 -18.49 -6.37 19.20
N VAL A 18 -17.61 -6.54 20.18
CA VAL A 18 -16.17 -6.36 20.03
C VAL A 18 -15.59 -7.48 19.15
N GLN A 19 -15.17 -7.10 17.94
CA GLN A 19 -14.66 -8.03 16.94
C GLN A 19 -13.24 -8.56 17.26
N PRO A 20 -12.87 -9.74 16.73
CA PRO A 20 -11.53 -10.29 16.91
C PRO A 20 -10.47 -9.44 16.22
N ILE A 21 -9.24 -9.50 16.74
CA ILE A 21 -8.08 -8.85 16.11
C ILE A 21 -7.72 -9.61 14.84
N GLN A 22 -7.50 -8.86 13.76
CA GLN A 22 -7.04 -9.34 12.48
C GLN A 22 -5.80 -8.58 12.04
N LYS A 23 -4.88 -9.30 11.38
CA LYS A 23 -3.72 -8.71 10.72
C LYS A 23 -4.01 -8.62 9.23
N PHE A 24 -3.83 -7.44 8.65
CA PHE A 24 -4.06 -7.22 7.24
C PHE A 24 -3.01 -6.26 6.67
N ARG A 25 -2.99 -6.14 5.34
CA ARG A 25 -2.07 -5.27 4.60
C ARG A 25 -2.76 -3.96 4.25
N LEU A 26 -2.11 -2.84 4.50
CA LEU A 26 -2.66 -1.52 4.17
C LEU A 26 -2.76 -1.31 2.67
N PHE A 27 -1.74 -1.76 1.93
CA PHE A 27 -1.68 -1.57 0.48
C PHE A 27 -1.56 -2.92 -0.24
N THR A 28 -2.60 -3.35 -0.95
CA THR A 28 -2.62 -4.64 -1.65
C THR A 28 -2.88 -4.54 -3.14
N ASP A 29 -3.32 -3.37 -3.62
CA ASP A 29 -3.72 -3.16 -5.01
C ASP A 29 -2.84 -2.09 -5.66
N PRO A 30 -1.69 -2.49 -6.24
CA PRO A 30 -1.12 -1.71 -7.30
C PRO A 30 -1.86 -2.08 -8.59
N PHE A 31 -2.53 -1.13 -9.23
CA PHE A 31 -2.54 -1.19 -10.69
C PHE A 31 -1.07 -1.32 -11.11
N HIS A 32 -0.68 -2.34 -11.88
CA HIS A 32 0.74 -2.70 -12.10
C HIS A 32 1.65 -1.52 -12.48
N ALA A 33 1.14 -0.52 -13.20
CA ALA A 33 1.85 0.72 -13.51
C ALA A 33 2.28 1.48 -12.23
N GLN A 34 1.44 1.50 -11.20
CA GLN A 34 1.72 2.12 -9.90
C GLN A 34 2.80 1.37 -9.11
N ALA A 35 2.89 0.04 -9.16
CA ALA A 35 3.94 -0.68 -8.43
C ALA A 35 5.34 -0.33 -8.97
N THR A 36 5.52 -0.38 -10.29
CA THR A 36 6.80 -0.01 -10.91
C THR A 36 7.13 1.47 -10.71
N ASP A 37 6.13 2.34 -10.77
CA ASP A 37 6.34 3.76 -10.48
C ASP A 37 6.74 3.96 -8.99
N LEU A 38 6.12 3.26 -8.05
CA LEU A 38 6.53 3.27 -6.64
C LEU A 38 7.94 2.74 -6.42
N GLU A 39 8.35 1.66 -7.11
CA GLU A 39 9.72 1.16 -7.06
C GLU A 39 10.72 2.25 -7.48
N PHE A 40 10.42 2.96 -8.57
CA PHE A 40 11.23 4.08 -9.04
C PHE A 40 11.35 5.17 -7.98
N PHE A 41 10.23 5.64 -7.43
CA PHE A 41 10.21 6.72 -6.44
C PHE A 41 10.86 6.31 -5.12
N TRP A 42 10.76 5.03 -4.75
CA TRP A 42 11.32 4.50 -3.51
C TRP A 42 12.77 4.05 -3.63
N GLY A 43 13.38 4.23 -4.80
CA GLY A 43 14.78 3.84 -5.04
C GLY A 43 15.00 2.33 -4.96
N LEU A 44 14.00 1.55 -5.37
CA LEU A 44 14.07 0.09 -5.49
C LEU A 44 14.41 -0.31 -6.92
N GLU A 45 14.99 -1.49 -7.10
CA GLU A 45 15.05 -2.10 -8.43
C GLU A 45 13.67 -2.62 -8.85
N LYS A 46 13.46 -2.73 -10.16
CA LYS A 46 12.20 -3.22 -10.71
C LYS A 46 11.91 -4.64 -10.25
N GLY A 47 10.75 -4.84 -9.65
CA GLY A 47 10.33 -6.08 -9.01
C GLY A 47 10.56 -6.08 -7.50
N GLU A 48 11.50 -5.33 -6.94
CA GLU A 48 11.86 -5.47 -5.52
C GLU A 48 10.76 -5.08 -4.51
N LEU A 49 9.68 -4.42 -4.94
CA LEU A 49 8.58 -4.06 -4.05
C LEU A 49 7.83 -5.30 -3.55
N ASP A 50 8.15 -5.72 -2.33
CA ASP A 50 7.43 -6.79 -1.63
C ASP A 50 6.21 -6.25 -0.89
N LEU A 51 5.04 -6.31 -1.53
CA LEU A 51 3.75 -6.00 -0.88
C LEU A 51 3.37 -7.01 0.20
N TRP A 52 3.96 -8.21 0.20
CA TRP A 52 3.70 -9.24 1.20
C TRP A 52 4.49 -9.03 2.49
N SER A 53 5.42 -8.09 2.49
CA SER A 53 6.29 -7.73 3.60
C SER A 53 5.51 -7.42 4.89
N PRO A 54 6.03 -7.81 6.07
CA PRO A 54 5.50 -7.38 7.37
C PRO A 54 5.44 -5.85 7.54
N LEU A 55 6.26 -5.10 6.79
CA LEU A 55 6.30 -3.64 6.80
C LEU A 55 5.02 -2.99 6.26
N ASN A 56 4.21 -3.73 5.51
CA ASN A 56 2.93 -3.29 4.97
C ASN A 56 1.74 -3.75 5.83
N CYS A 57 1.98 -4.35 6.99
CA CYS A 57 0.94 -4.95 7.81
C CYS A 57 0.63 -4.16 9.07
N ILE A 58 -0.66 -4.11 9.44
CA ILE A 58 -1.12 -3.66 10.76
C ILE A 58 -2.09 -4.68 11.36
N SER A 59 -2.26 -4.61 12.68
CA SER A 59 -3.18 -5.48 13.43
C SER A 59 -4.18 -4.64 14.21
N VAL A 60 -5.47 -4.83 13.92
CA VAL A 60 -6.61 -4.08 14.49
C VAL A 60 -7.81 -5.02 14.64
N ARG A 61 -8.90 -4.60 15.27
CA ARG A 61 -10.14 -5.40 15.28
C ARG A 61 -10.81 -5.44 13.90
N ALA A 62 -11.52 -6.52 13.58
CA ALA A 62 -12.03 -6.76 12.23
C ALA A 62 -12.95 -5.64 11.68
N ASP A 63 -13.75 -5.04 12.55
CA ASP A 63 -14.56 -3.86 12.28
C ASP A 63 -13.72 -2.62 11.94
N VAL A 64 -12.64 -2.37 12.67
CA VAL A 64 -11.69 -1.29 12.38
C VAL A 64 -10.87 -1.57 11.12
N ALA A 65 -10.56 -2.84 10.84
CA ALA A 65 -9.83 -3.24 9.63
C ALA A 65 -10.62 -2.84 8.38
N ARG A 66 -11.96 -2.98 8.41
CA ARG A 66 -12.83 -2.54 7.31
C ARG A 66 -12.70 -1.05 7.05
N LEU A 67 -12.63 -0.21 8.09
CA LEU A 67 -12.45 1.24 7.90
C LEU A 67 -11.17 1.59 7.14
N PHE A 68 -10.08 0.85 7.33
CA PHE A 68 -8.85 1.03 6.55
C PHE A 68 -9.00 0.50 5.12
N LEU A 69 -9.61 -0.66 4.94
CA LEU A 69 -9.80 -1.29 3.63
C LEU A 69 -10.78 -0.49 2.73
N ASP A 70 -11.80 0.11 3.33
CA ASP A 70 -12.79 0.96 2.67
C ASP A 70 -12.31 2.43 2.54
N TRP A 71 -11.06 2.70 2.95
CA TRP A 71 -10.44 4.02 2.96
C TRP A 71 -11.28 5.09 3.68
N GLU A 72 -11.91 4.73 4.79
CA GLU A 72 -12.56 5.68 5.72
C GLU A 72 -11.57 6.20 6.76
N LEU A 73 -10.55 5.40 7.09
CA LEU A 73 -9.53 5.70 8.09
C LEU A 73 -8.14 5.53 7.50
N GLY A 74 -7.20 6.40 7.88
CA GLY A 74 -5.83 6.42 7.37
C GLY A 74 -4.80 6.71 8.46
N LEU A 75 -3.56 6.35 8.16
CA LEU A 75 -2.40 6.67 8.99
C LEU A 75 -1.55 7.71 8.28
N ILE A 76 -1.39 8.89 8.89
CA ILE A 76 -0.53 9.94 8.37
C ILE A 76 0.77 9.94 9.18
N PRO A 77 1.93 9.64 8.56
CA PRO A 77 3.22 9.76 9.23
C PRO A 77 3.44 11.17 9.79
N SER A 78 4.29 11.30 10.80
CA SER A 78 4.66 12.61 11.33
C SER A 78 5.27 13.52 10.26
N HIS A 79 5.17 14.84 10.47
CA HIS A 79 5.67 15.83 9.49
C HIS A 79 7.15 15.65 9.14
N SER A 80 8.00 15.28 10.10
CA SER A 80 9.43 15.03 9.82
C SER A 80 9.62 13.80 8.95
N VAL A 81 8.82 12.75 9.14
CA VAL A 81 8.87 11.53 8.30
C VAL A 81 8.35 11.82 6.90
N LEU A 82 7.25 12.57 6.77
CA LEU A 82 6.75 13.02 5.46
C LEU A 82 7.77 13.86 4.71
N LYS A 83 8.47 14.76 5.42
CA LYS A 83 9.54 15.55 4.82
C LYS A 83 10.67 14.66 4.32
N THR A 84 11.14 13.70 5.12
CA THR A 84 12.19 12.75 4.71
C THR A 84 11.77 11.93 3.49
N LEU A 85 10.51 11.46 3.44
CA LEU A 85 9.97 10.78 2.25
C LEU A 85 10.01 11.70 1.03
N ALA A 86 9.59 12.96 1.17
CA ALA A 86 9.53 13.90 0.05
C ALA A 86 10.93 14.21 -0.49
N ASP A 87 11.86 14.55 0.40
CA ASP A 87 13.26 14.81 0.04
C ASP A 87 13.86 13.60 -0.69
N THR A 88 13.58 12.37 -0.22
CA THR A 88 14.09 11.13 -0.84
C THR A 88 13.49 10.90 -2.24
N ILE A 89 12.18 11.11 -2.39
CA ILE A 89 11.50 10.92 -3.68
C ILE A 89 11.98 11.96 -4.70
N GLU A 90 12.09 13.22 -4.30
CA GLU A 90 12.64 14.29 -5.16
C GLU A 90 14.06 13.95 -5.63
N GLU A 91 14.95 13.55 -4.72
CA GLU A 91 16.30 13.10 -5.05
C GLU A 91 16.27 11.93 -6.06
N ASN A 92 15.38 10.96 -5.86
CA ASN A 92 15.28 9.78 -6.72
C ASN A 92 14.76 10.07 -8.14
N ILE A 93 13.87 11.06 -8.29
CA ILE A 93 13.34 11.50 -9.58
C ILE A 93 14.46 12.02 -10.48
N ASP A 94 15.35 12.84 -9.92
CA ASP A 94 16.45 13.47 -10.66
C ASP A 94 17.70 12.57 -10.79
N SER A 95 17.74 11.45 -10.06
CA SER A 95 18.92 10.59 -9.99
C SER A 95 18.92 9.43 -11.01
N PRO A 96 20.11 9.08 -11.55
CA PRO A 96 20.33 7.80 -12.22
C PRO A 96 19.95 6.61 -11.33
N ILE A 97 19.57 5.48 -11.95
CA ILE A 97 19.07 4.29 -11.23
C ILE A 97 20.04 3.82 -10.14
N ASP A 98 21.34 3.80 -10.43
CA ASP A 98 22.42 3.34 -9.54
C ASP A 98 22.77 4.32 -8.42
N GLN A 99 22.21 5.52 -8.44
CA GLN A 99 22.44 6.58 -7.45
C GLN A 99 21.21 6.85 -6.58
N ARG A 100 20.10 6.18 -6.85
CA ARG A 100 18.88 6.33 -6.04
C ARG A 100 19.08 5.80 -4.63
N ARG A 101 18.38 6.42 -3.70
CA ARG A 101 18.38 6.05 -2.29
C ARG A 101 17.15 5.23 -1.99
N CYS A 102 17.36 4.04 -1.46
CA CYS A 102 16.28 3.17 -1.03
C CYS A 102 15.54 3.79 0.15
N CYS A 103 14.23 4.01 0.02
CA CYS A 103 13.39 4.57 1.08
C CYS A 103 13.49 3.77 2.39
N PHE A 104 13.67 2.46 2.33
CA PHE A 104 13.82 1.59 3.50
C PHE A 104 15.19 1.68 4.17
N GLU A 105 16.18 2.32 3.56
CA GLU A 105 17.45 2.64 4.20
C GLU A 105 17.39 4.02 4.85
N VAL A 106 16.74 4.98 4.19
CA VAL A 106 16.55 6.34 4.72
C VAL A 106 15.58 6.34 5.91
N LEU A 107 14.53 5.52 5.83
CA LEU A 107 13.56 5.26 6.90
C LEU A 107 13.61 3.77 7.25
N PRO A 108 14.55 3.34 8.10
CA PRO A 108 14.73 1.93 8.40
C PRO A 108 13.49 1.30 9.03
N PRO A 109 13.25 -0.02 8.85
CA PRO A 109 12.24 -0.76 9.60
C PRO A 109 12.28 -0.46 11.10
N GLY A 110 11.14 -0.06 11.66
CA GLY A 110 11.06 0.39 13.04
C GLY A 110 9.69 0.92 13.40
N GLU A 111 9.60 1.46 14.62
CA GLU A 111 8.36 2.01 15.15
C GLU A 111 8.26 3.51 14.85
N TYR A 112 7.21 3.92 14.13
CA TYR A 112 6.95 5.30 13.72
C TYR A 112 5.68 5.84 14.36
N GLU A 113 5.61 7.18 14.51
CA GLU A 113 4.42 7.88 15.00
C GLU A 113 3.51 8.29 13.84
N TYR A 114 2.21 8.06 14.01
CA TYR A 114 1.17 8.34 13.04
C TYR A 114 0.01 9.10 13.68
N ASP A 115 -0.54 10.07 12.96
CA ASP A 115 -1.86 10.62 13.23
C ASP A 115 -2.91 9.68 12.60
N LEU A 116 -3.92 9.28 13.38
CA LEU A 116 -5.06 8.51 12.91
C LEU A 116 -6.14 9.46 12.39
N VAL A 117 -6.36 9.47 11.08
CA VAL A 117 -7.22 10.47 10.43
C VAL A 117 -8.40 9.82 9.70
N PRO A 118 -9.59 10.43 9.72
CA PRO A 118 -10.63 10.10 8.76
C PRO A 118 -10.13 10.54 7.37
N LEU A 119 -10.34 9.72 6.35
CA LEU A 119 -9.99 10.07 4.96
C LEU A 119 -11.19 10.60 4.18
N GLN A 120 -12.40 10.33 4.67
CA GLN A 120 -13.66 10.79 4.08
C GLN A 120 -14.26 11.95 4.87
N LYS A 121 -15.33 12.54 4.32
CA LYS A 121 -16.01 13.68 4.93
C LYS A 121 -16.64 13.33 6.28
N ASP A 122 -17.22 12.14 6.38
CA ASP A 122 -17.88 11.67 7.59
C ASP A 122 -16.87 10.88 8.44
N SER A 123 -16.65 11.33 9.68
CA SER A 123 -15.74 10.66 10.61
C SER A 123 -16.39 9.38 11.13
N PRO A 124 -15.69 8.22 11.09
CA PRO A 124 -16.23 6.99 11.63
C PRO A 124 -16.34 7.07 13.16
N CYS A 125 -17.37 6.46 13.72
CA CYS A 125 -17.52 6.35 15.17
C CYS A 125 -16.58 5.28 15.72
N LEU A 126 -15.64 5.68 16.57
CA LEU A 126 -14.66 4.78 17.19
C LEU A 126 -14.75 4.84 18.71
N PHE A 127 -14.52 3.70 19.34
CA PHE A 127 -14.44 3.53 20.77
C PHE A 127 -13.10 2.91 21.16
N ILE A 128 -12.53 3.40 22.26
CA ILE A 128 -11.42 2.76 22.95
C ILE A 128 -12.03 1.74 23.92
N ILE A 129 -11.73 0.47 23.68
CA ILE A 129 -12.11 -0.67 24.49
C ILE A 129 -10.90 -1.05 25.36
N GLY A 130 -10.98 -0.77 26.66
CA GLY A 130 -9.93 -1.13 27.61
C GLY A 130 -9.89 -2.63 27.90
N ASP A 131 -8.72 -3.16 28.22
CA ASP A 131 -8.56 -4.55 28.64
C ASP A 131 -9.27 -4.78 29.98
N GLY A 132 -10.48 -5.31 29.93
CA GLY A 132 -11.25 -5.72 31.10
C GLY A 132 -12.03 -4.61 31.84
N SER A 133 -12.03 -3.37 31.34
CA SER A 133 -12.85 -2.30 31.92
C SER A 133 -14.22 -2.22 31.22
N GLN A 134 -15.31 -2.16 31.97
CA GLN A 134 -16.65 -1.85 31.44
C GLN A 134 -16.78 -0.41 30.90
N SER A 135 -15.75 0.43 31.09
CA SER A 135 -15.71 1.78 30.54
C SER A 135 -15.17 1.75 29.11
N SER A 136 -16.01 2.13 28.16
CA SER A 136 -15.59 2.54 26.82
C SER A 136 -15.50 4.07 26.76
N GLN A 137 -14.56 4.57 25.96
CA GLN A 137 -14.44 6.00 25.66
C GLN A 137 -14.60 6.18 24.15
N GLN A 138 -15.54 7.03 23.74
CA GLN A 138 -15.63 7.41 22.33
C GLN A 138 -14.41 8.25 21.95
N LEU A 139 -13.80 7.91 20.82
CA LEU A 139 -12.68 8.60 20.23
C LEU A 139 -13.22 9.67 19.27
N ASP A 140 -12.93 10.93 19.58
CA ASP A 140 -13.33 12.06 18.74
C ASP A 140 -12.25 12.32 17.67
N LEU A 141 -12.61 12.11 16.41
CA LEU A 141 -11.77 12.35 15.24
C LEU A 141 -12.01 13.73 14.59
N ASP A 142 -12.96 14.52 15.08
CA ASP A 142 -13.25 15.85 14.51
C ASP A 142 -12.38 16.95 15.16
N LEU A 143 -11.64 16.60 16.20
CA LEU A 143 -10.77 17.52 16.94
C LEU A 143 -9.62 18.09 16.08
N PRO A 144 -9.08 19.26 16.49
CA PRO A 144 -7.92 19.86 15.82
C PRO A 144 -6.66 18.98 15.88
N ASP A 145 -6.56 18.12 16.90
CA ASP A 145 -5.45 17.18 17.11
C ASP A 145 -5.97 15.75 16.96
N TYR A 146 -5.55 15.06 15.90
CA TYR A 146 -5.89 13.66 15.70
C TYR A 146 -5.21 12.77 16.74
N PRO A 147 -5.82 11.63 17.11
CA PRO A 147 -5.20 10.65 17.98
C PRO A 147 -3.89 10.13 17.37
N ARG A 148 -2.88 9.97 18.21
CA ARG A 148 -1.56 9.49 17.79
C ARG A 148 -1.32 8.06 18.21
N VAL A 149 -0.72 7.29 17.31
CA VAL A 149 -0.35 5.89 17.54
C VAL A 149 1.07 5.62 17.08
N ARG A 150 1.71 4.62 17.69
CA ARG A 150 3.02 4.12 17.26
C ARG A 150 2.89 2.71 16.70
N LEU A 151 3.43 2.48 15.51
CA LEU A 151 3.26 1.23 14.76
C LEU A 151 4.53 0.87 13.98
N ASN A 152 4.68 -0.41 13.67
CA ASN A 152 5.80 -0.96 12.89
C ASN A 152 5.54 -1.01 11.38
N VAL A 153 4.37 -0.55 10.91
CA VAL A 153 4.16 -0.33 9.48
C VAL A 153 5.18 0.70 9.00
N HIS A 154 5.75 0.49 7.82
CA HIS A 154 6.69 1.43 7.24
C HIS A 154 5.96 2.66 6.67
N PRO A 155 6.48 3.89 6.87
CA PRO A 155 5.80 5.12 6.49
C PRO A 155 5.43 5.21 5.00
N ALA A 156 6.22 4.61 4.11
CA ALA A 156 5.94 4.63 2.68
C ALA A 156 4.61 3.92 2.33
N PHE A 157 4.29 2.80 2.98
CA PHE A 157 3.01 2.10 2.78
C PHE A 157 1.83 2.89 3.36
N ALA A 158 2.01 3.46 4.56
CA ALA A 158 0.98 4.30 5.19
C ALA A 158 0.67 5.54 4.33
N PHE A 159 1.71 6.19 3.80
CA PHE A 159 1.58 7.31 2.88
C PHE A 159 0.76 6.93 1.64
N VAL A 160 1.14 5.89 0.90
CA VAL A 160 0.44 5.51 -0.35
C VAL A 160 -1.03 5.18 -0.10
N HIS A 161 -1.31 4.44 0.98
CA HIS A 161 -2.69 4.13 1.37
C HIS A 161 -3.53 5.38 1.61
N ALA A 162 -3.02 6.33 2.40
CA ALA A 162 -3.75 7.55 2.75
C ALA A 162 -3.84 8.56 1.60
N ALA A 163 -2.76 8.70 0.82
CA ALA A 163 -2.64 9.65 -0.28
C ALA A 163 -3.71 9.44 -1.36
N TYR A 164 -4.12 8.19 -1.59
CA TYR A 164 -5.12 7.85 -2.61
C TYR A 164 -6.51 8.44 -2.34
N ARG A 165 -6.84 8.71 -1.07
CA ARG A 165 -8.20 9.10 -0.64
C ARG A 165 -8.26 10.33 0.24
N LEU A 166 -7.14 11.00 0.49
CA LEU A 166 -7.12 12.21 1.31
C LEU A 166 -7.98 13.32 0.68
N TYR A 167 -9.16 13.58 1.25
CA TYR A 167 -10.15 14.47 0.65
C TYR A 167 -9.80 15.96 0.90
N PRO A 168 -9.50 16.76 -0.14
CA PRO A 168 -8.98 18.13 0.02
C PRO A 168 -9.77 19.03 0.98
N SER A 169 -11.10 19.02 0.86
CA SER A 169 -11.96 19.94 1.61
C SER A 169 -12.01 19.67 3.12
N VAL A 170 -11.56 18.49 3.57
CA VAL A 170 -11.53 18.12 4.99
C VAL A 170 -10.17 18.48 5.60
N HIS A 171 -9.11 18.39 4.81
CA HIS A 171 -7.74 18.43 5.31
C HIS A 171 -6.93 19.66 4.90
N GLU A 172 -7.43 20.54 4.03
CA GLU A 172 -6.67 21.68 3.49
C GLU A 172 -5.95 22.55 4.53
N ASN A 173 -6.55 22.69 5.72
CA ASN A 173 -6.01 23.50 6.82
C ASN A 173 -5.13 22.69 7.80
N ARG A 174 -4.90 21.41 7.54
CA ARG A 174 -4.09 20.52 8.38
C ARG A 174 -2.61 20.58 7.98
N HIS A 175 -1.73 20.53 8.97
CA HIS A 175 -0.28 20.69 8.79
C HIS A 175 0.37 19.62 7.90
N TYR A 176 -0.21 18.42 7.83
CA TYR A 176 0.26 17.32 6.99
C TYR A 176 -0.28 17.39 5.55
N TYR A 177 -1.32 18.19 5.27
CA TYR A 177 -1.99 18.15 3.97
C TYR A 177 -1.10 18.61 2.83
N ARG A 178 -0.37 19.71 2.99
CA ARG A 178 0.54 20.20 1.95
C ARG A 178 1.68 19.21 1.65
N PRO A 179 2.38 18.63 2.66
CA PRO A 179 3.32 17.55 2.43
C PRO A 179 2.72 16.32 1.74
N MET A 180 1.54 15.86 2.17
CA MET A 180 0.86 14.73 1.55
C MET A 180 0.51 15.01 0.09
N LEU A 181 -0.09 16.17 -0.21
CA LEU A 181 -0.43 16.59 -1.57
C LEU A 181 0.81 16.68 -2.45
N TRP A 182 1.90 17.25 -1.93
CA TRP A 182 3.15 17.36 -2.66
C TRP A 182 3.74 15.99 -3.00
N LEU A 183 3.82 15.09 -2.03
CA LEU A 183 4.20 13.70 -2.25
C LEU A 183 3.31 12.99 -3.26
N SER A 184 1.99 13.20 -3.20
CA SER A 184 1.06 12.64 -4.19
C SER A 184 1.35 13.15 -5.60
N ILE A 185 1.66 14.44 -5.76
CA ILE A 185 2.03 15.02 -7.06
C ILE A 185 3.32 14.38 -7.59
N LEU A 186 4.34 14.25 -6.75
CA LEU A 186 5.60 13.58 -7.12
C LEU A 186 5.35 12.13 -7.56
N CYS A 187 4.49 11.40 -6.84
CA CYS A 187 4.16 10.01 -7.17
C CYS A 187 3.18 9.86 -8.36
N CYS A 188 2.58 10.95 -8.85
CA CYS A 188 1.81 10.94 -10.10
C CYS A 188 2.69 11.07 -11.35
N GLU A 189 3.97 11.38 -11.18
CA GLU A 189 4.91 11.33 -12.29
C GLU A 189 5.06 9.89 -12.78
N SER A 190 5.53 9.74 -14.01
CA SER A 190 5.84 8.43 -14.57
C SER A 190 7.28 8.09 -14.27
N ALA A 191 7.56 6.85 -13.85
CA ALA A 191 8.93 6.37 -13.83
C ALA A 191 9.60 6.59 -15.18
N SER A 192 10.91 6.85 -15.14
CA SER A 192 11.67 7.09 -16.36
C SER A 192 11.51 5.92 -17.34
N ARG A 193 11.53 6.21 -18.65
CA ARG A 193 11.43 5.17 -19.68
C ARG A 193 12.51 4.11 -19.52
N GLU A 194 13.71 4.54 -19.11
CA GLU A 194 14.85 3.67 -18.82
C GLU A 194 14.54 2.68 -17.70
N PHE A 195 13.96 3.15 -16.59
CA PHE A 195 13.56 2.27 -15.49
C PHE A 195 12.46 1.30 -15.90
N ARG A 196 11.44 1.76 -16.64
CA ARG A 196 10.36 0.90 -17.11
C ARG A 196 10.85 -0.20 -18.07
N ALA A 197 11.84 0.13 -18.90
CA ALA A 197 12.49 -0.82 -19.81
C ALA A 197 13.46 -1.78 -19.10
N HIS A 198 13.83 -1.50 -17.85
CA HIS A 198 14.73 -2.35 -17.08
C HIS A 198 14.13 -3.75 -16.87
N PRO A 199 14.93 -4.82 -16.87
CA PRO A 199 14.47 -6.16 -16.50
C PRO A 199 13.95 -6.21 -15.06
N ASP A 200 12.92 -7.03 -14.85
CA ASP A 200 12.39 -7.35 -13.51
C ASP A 200 13.31 -8.36 -12.82
N VAL A 201 13.76 -8.05 -11.60
CA VAL A 201 14.69 -8.90 -10.84
C VAL A 201 14.10 -10.27 -10.50
N TRP A 202 12.78 -10.38 -10.33
CA TRP A 202 12.12 -11.68 -10.10
C TRP A 202 12.02 -12.52 -11.36
N VAL A 203 11.94 -11.89 -12.54
CA VAL A 203 12.06 -12.62 -13.80
C VAL A 203 13.47 -13.22 -13.92
N LEU A 204 14.51 -12.42 -13.64
CA LEU A 204 15.88 -12.91 -13.65
C LEU A 204 16.12 -14.03 -12.63
N ARG A 205 15.65 -13.87 -11.39
CA ARG A 205 15.80 -14.89 -10.32
C ARG A 205 15.08 -16.21 -10.65
N ARG A 206 13.89 -16.15 -11.27
CA ARG A 206 13.15 -17.35 -11.70
C ARG A 206 13.89 -18.14 -12.79
N HIS A 207 14.59 -17.45 -13.70
CA HIS A 207 15.38 -18.11 -14.74
C HIS A 207 16.65 -18.76 -14.20
N VAL A 208 17.27 -18.18 -13.16
CA VAL A 208 18.47 -18.75 -12.53
C VAL A 208 18.13 -19.98 -11.68
N SER A 209 16.98 -20.01 -11.02
CA SER A 209 16.56 -21.15 -10.19
C SER A 209 16.00 -22.35 -10.97
N GLY A 210 15.86 -22.26 -12.29
CA GLY A 210 15.29 -23.32 -13.14
C GLY A 210 16.30 -24.03 -14.04
N GLN A 211 17.60 -23.82 -13.84
CA GLN A 211 18.65 -24.34 -14.73
C GLN A 211 19.57 -25.41 -14.11
N GLU A 212 19.25 -25.91 -12.92
CA GLU A 212 19.89 -27.07 -12.30
C GLU A 212 18.80 -28.14 -12.08
N ASP A 213 18.60 -29.03 -13.07
CA ASP A 213 18.10 -30.41 -12.92
C ASP A 213 17.48 -30.99 -14.23
N ASP A 214 18.02 -30.68 -15.42
CA ASP A 214 17.64 -31.41 -16.64
C ASP A 214 18.85 -31.65 -17.56
N GLN A 215 19.82 -32.41 -17.06
CA GLN A 215 20.78 -33.14 -17.89
C GLN A 215 21.00 -34.55 -17.35
N ASN A 216 19.95 -35.39 -17.37
CA ASN A 216 20.14 -36.81 -17.66
C ASN A 216 18.81 -37.50 -17.98
N SER A 217 18.41 -37.54 -19.25
CA SER A 217 17.54 -38.60 -19.81
C SER A 217 17.60 -38.54 -21.33
N SER A 218 18.60 -39.24 -21.87
CA SER A 218 18.64 -39.66 -23.27
C SER A 218 17.76 -40.89 -23.47
N GLU A 219 16.94 -40.84 -24.52
CA GLU A 219 16.39 -41.96 -25.31
C GLU A 219 15.31 -42.82 -24.61
N SER A 220 14.12 -43.05 -25.16
CA SER A 220 13.80 -43.44 -26.53
C SER A 220 12.28 -43.44 -26.75
N ASP A 221 11.89 -43.30 -28.02
CA ASP A 221 10.67 -43.79 -28.70
C ASP A 221 9.29 -43.62 -28.03
N ASP A 222 8.40 -42.88 -28.71
CA ASP A 222 7.41 -43.57 -29.54
C ASP A 222 6.68 -42.61 -30.50
N SER A 223 6.35 -43.22 -31.64
CA SER A 223 5.77 -42.73 -32.89
C SER A 223 4.39 -42.07 -32.82
N GLU A 224 4.22 -41.11 -33.74
CA GLU A 224 3.06 -40.88 -34.63
C GLU A 224 1.65 -41.21 -34.11
N ASP A 225 0.82 -40.17 -33.99
CA ASP A 225 -0.44 -40.12 -34.77
C ASP A 225 -1.07 -38.72 -34.69
N ASN A 226 -1.26 -38.14 -35.87
CA ASN A 226 -2.14 -37.00 -36.16
C ASN A 226 -3.46 -37.62 -36.68
N PRO A 227 -4.66 -37.05 -36.46
CA PRO A 227 -5.09 -36.02 -37.40
C PRO A 227 -6.14 -34.99 -36.90
N GLU A 228 -6.21 -33.89 -37.67
CA GLU A 228 -7.41 -33.18 -38.18
C GLU A 228 -8.38 -32.55 -37.15
N ASP A 229 -8.42 -31.22 -37.10
CA ASP A 229 -9.34 -30.33 -37.86
C ASP A 229 -10.78 -30.41 -37.32
N ASP A 230 -11.18 -29.36 -36.60
CA ASP A 230 -12.59 -28.97 -36.53
C ASP A 230 -12.72 -27.44 -36.43
N ASP A 231 -13.19 -26.88 -37.54
CA ASP A 231 -13.74 -25.54 -37.74
C ASP A 231 -14.82 -25.21 -36.71
N TYR A 232 -14.77 -24.01 -36.11
CA TYR A 232 -15.97 -23.35 -35.59
C TYR A 232 -16.10 -21.93 -36.14
N PRO A 233 -17.25 -21.58 -36.74
CA PRO A 233 -17.46 -20.30 -37.40
C PRO A 233 -17.72 -19.15 -36.43
N ILE A 234 -17.33 -17.98 -36.93
CA ILE A 234 -17.59 -16.64 -36.42
C ILE A 234 -19.09 -16.35 -36.48
N GLU A 235 -19.70 -15.97 -35.35
CA GLU A 235 -20.99 -15.24 -35.35
C GLU A 235 -20.80 -13.77 -35.00
N ASP A 236 -21.23 -12.97 -35.97
CA ASP A 236 -21.28 -11.52 -36.03
C ASP A 236 -22.56 -11.03 -35.35
N GLY A 237 -22.43 -10.14 -34.36
CA GLY A 237 -23.53 -9.73 -33.49
C GLY A 237 -23.55 -8.22 -33.26
N ALA A 238 -23.95 -7.48 -34.29
CA ALA A 238 -24.15 -6.03 -34.26
C ALA A 238 -25.20 -5.61 -33.21
N ILE A 239 -24.83 -4.72 -32.28
CA ILE A 239 -25.79 -3.99 -31.44
C ILE A 239 -26.02 -2.61 -32.05
N ARG A 240 -27.29 -2.39 -32.45
CA ARG A 240 -27.85 -1.11 -32.90
C ARG A 240 -27.94 -0.11 -31.75
N ILE A 241 -27.63 1.14 -32.08
CA ILE A 241 -27.85 2.33 -31.28
C ILE A 241 -29.20 2.94 -31.69
N HIS A 242 -30.11 3.12 -30.74
CA HIS A 242 -31.22 4.08 -30.80
C HIS A 242 -31.22 4.79 -29.44
N SER A 243 -30.81 6.07 -29.42
CA SER A 243 -31.66 7.27 -29.48
C SER A 243 -32.01 7.77 -28.08
#